data_AF-A0A7V8NTN3-F1
#
_entry.id   AF-A0A7V8NTN3-F1
#
_cell.length_a   1.000
_cell.length_b   1.000
_cell.length_c   1.000
_cell.angle_alpha   90.00
_cell.angle_beta   90.00
_cell.angle_gamma   90.00
#
_symmetry.space_group_name_H-M   'P 1'
#
loop_
_entity.id
_entity.type
_entity.pdbx_description
1 polymer ?
#
loop_
_entity_poly.entity_id
_entity_poly.type
_entity_poly.pdbx_seq_one_letter_code
_entity_poly.pdbx_strand_id
1 'polypeptide(L)'
;MTFRLSSGFVLTTALLSGIASGQQEPAGEGRPITPAGSLVMDSGTHLAAVGAMPMTMLRSPDKLGRGGKGRYLLVANSGYGVQFSQDTNRAQQSIAVIDLNATPEPRVTQNVYFPTPQSANVGLAFAPAASAEGSFAMYVSGGFENKVWIFRFDPKAAAPVQPAAPGPGTKVTAPFFLISNPREVSPKDYNRG
;
A
#
# COMPACT_ATOMS: atom_id res chain seq x y z
N MET A 1 -9.73 -11.76 -78.83
CA MET A 1 -8.69 -12.26 -77.91
C MET A 1 -8.26 -11.10 -77.00
N THR A 2 -8.52 -11.26 -75.68
CA THR A 2 -7.64 -10.88 -74.54
C THR A 2 -7.29 -9.39 -74.33
N PHE A 3 -7.48 -8.71 -73.19
CA PHE A 3 -7.93 -9.02 -71.82
C PHE A 3 -8.51 -7.71 -71.23
N ARG A 4 -9.55 -7.81 -70.39
CA ARG A 4 -10.04 -6.71 -69.53
C ARG A 4 -9.07 -6.51 -68.36
N LEU A 5 -8.85 -5.28 -67.91
CA LEU A 5 -8.55 -5.01 -66.49
C LEU A 5 -9.01 -3.60 -66.09
N SER A 6 -10.08 -3.63 -65.30
CA SER A 6 -10.60 -2.56 -64.45
C SER A 6 -9.68 -2.32 -63.25
N SER A 7 -9.29 -1.07 -63.03
CA SER A 7 -8.69 -0.57 -61.79
C SER A 7 -9.43 0.72 -61.47
N GLY A 8 -10.25 0.85 -60.42
CA GLY A 8 -10.11 0.29 -59.09
C GLY A 8 -9.73 1.44 -58.16
N PHE A 9 -10.72 2.26 -57.80
CA PHE A 9 -10.60 3.35 -56.84
C PHE A 9 -10.25 2.76 -55.47
N VAL A 10 -9.06 3.03 -54.95
CA VAL A 10 -8.69 2.65 -53.58
C VAL A 10 -8.15 3.88 -52.86
N LEU A 11 -9.04 4.49 -52.09
CA LEU A 11 -8.76 5.50 -51.09
C LEU A 11 -8.23 4.76 -49.85
N THR A 12 -6.91 4.63 -49.70
CA THR A 12 -6.32 4.18 -48.44
C THR A 12 -6.28 5.34 -47.45
N THR A 13 -7.34 5.48 -46.66
CA THR A 13 -7.30 6.18 -45.38
C THR A 13 -6.38 5.42 -44.43
N ALA A 14 -5.12 5.84 -44.34
CA ALA A 14 -4.24 5.44 -43.25
C ALA A 14 -4.72 6.13 -41.97
N LEU A 15 -5.60 5.46 -41.23
CA LEU A 15 -5.84 5.73 -39.82
C LEU A 15 -4.53 5.45 -39.09
N LEU A 16 -3.72 6.49 -38.87
CA LEU A 16 -2.66 6.47 -37.87
C LEU A 16 -3.33 6.39 -36.51
N SER A 17 -3.58 5.16 -36.07
CA SER A 17 -3.90 4.81 -34.69
C SER A 17 -2.83 5.43 -33.81
N GLY A 18 -3.20 6.48 -33.07
CA GLY A 18 -2.34 7.10 -32.07
C GLY A 18 -1.97 6.05 -31.04
N ILE A 19 -0.75 5.52 -31.15
CA ILE A 19 -0.07 4.91 -30.02
C ILE A 19 0.33 6.12 -29.17
N ALA A 20 -0.58 6.54 -28.29
CA ALA A 20 -0.22 7.38 -27.17
C ALA A 20 0.67 6.50 -26.28
N SER A 21 1.94 6.39 -26.65
CA SER A 21 3.00 6.03 -25.73
C SER A 21 2.94 7.10 -24.66
N GLY A 22 2.20 6.83 -23.57
CA GLY A 22 2.18 7.71 -22.42
C GLY A 22 3.64 7.95 -22.05
N GLN A 23 4.11 9.19 -22.23
CA GLN A 23 5.46 9.54 -21.83
C GLN A 23 5.55 9.17 -20.35
N GLN A 24 6.37 8.16 -20.07
CA GLN A 24 6.78 7.87 -18.71
C GLN A 24 7.74 9.00 -18.36
N GLU A 25 7.17 10.15 -18.00
CA GLU A 25 7.94 11.27 -17.50
C GLU A 25 8.77 10.76 -16.32
N PRO A 26 10.06 11.12 -16.23
CA PRO A 26 10.85 10.84 -15.05
C PRO A 26 10.05 11.28 -13.83
N ALA A 27 10.03 10.47 -12.78
CA ALA A 27 9.45 10.89 -11.50
C ALA A 27 10.07 12.26 -11.18
N GLY A 28 9.25 13.30 -11.09
CA GLY A 28 9.74 14.66 -10.97
C GLY A 28 10.67 14.75 -9.77
N GLU A 29 11.98 14.86 -10.02
CA GLU A 29 12.98 14.88 -8.97
C GLU A 29 12.66 16.05 -8.03
N GLY A 30 12.40 15.73 -6.76
CA GLY A 30 12.52 16.66 -5.65
C GLY A 30 11.75 17.98 -5.76
N ARG A 31 10.65 18.07 -6.53
CA ARG A 31 9.83 19.29 -6.53
C ARG A 31 9.43 19.58 -5.09
N PRO A 32 9.76 20.76 -4.53
CA PRO A 32 9.38 21.08 -3.17
C PRO A 32 7.87 20.95 -3.02
N ILE A 33 7.44 20.03 -2.15
CA ILE A 33 6.03 19.88 -1.79
C ILE A 33 5.82 20.76 -0.56
N THR A 34 4.84 21.66 -0.60
CA THR A 34 4.34 22.34 0.59
C THR A 34 3.09 21.61 1.06
N PRO A 35 3.17 20.77 2.11
CA PRO A 35 2.01 20.05 2.60
C PRO A 35 0.96 21.02 3.14
N ALA A 36 -0.32 20.68 2.95
CA ALA A 36 -1.37 21.30 3.72
C ALA A 36 -1.33 20.74 5.16
N GLY A 37 -1.30 21.61 6.17
CA GLY A 37 -1.24 21.21 7.57
C GLY A 37 0.18 20.91 8.06
N SER A 38 0.29 20.03 9.07
CA SER A 38 1.56 19.67 9.72
C SER A 38 2.06 18.31 9.26
N LEU A 39 3.38 18.16 9.20
CA LEU A 39 4.02 16.87 8.94
C LEU A 39 3.90 15.95 10.16
N VAL A 40 3.55 14.69 9.92
CA VAL A 40 3.64 13.64 10.95
C VAL A 40 5.06 13.09 10.96
N MET A 41 5.68 13.03 12.14
CA MET A 41 7.05 12.54 12.28
C MET A 41 7.09 11.04 12.56
N ASP A 42 8.10 10.35 12.04
CA ASP A 42 8.40 8.96 12.37
C ASP A 42 9.27 8.87 13.63
N SER A 43 8.85 8.05 14.58
CA SER A 43 9.53 7.96 15.89
C SER A 43 10.88 7.28 15.83
N GLY A 44 11.14 6.43 14.83
CA GLY A 44 12.40 5.72 14.67
C GLY A 44 13.46 6.56 13.97
N THR A 45 13.07 7.32 12.94
CA THR A 45 14.00 8.13 12.13
C THR A 45 14.06 9.59 12.55
N HIS A 46 13.07 10.09 13.29
CA HIS A 46 12.89 11.51 13.61
C HIS A 46 12.78 12.43 12.38
N LEU A 47 12.44 11.86 11.23
CA LEU A 47 12.15 12.58 9.99
C LEU A 47 10.64 12.61 9.73
N ALA A 48 10.22 13.42 8.76
CA ALA A 48 8.84 13.37 8.27
C ALA A 48 8.53 11.96 7.76
N ALA A 49 7.41 11.40 8.19
CA ALA A 49 6.97 10.08 7.78
C ALA A 49 6.57 10.08 6.29
N VAL A 50 6.91 8.99 5.59
CA VAL A 50 6.54 8.81 4.18
C VAL A 50 5.24 8.03 4.08
N GLY A 51 4.21 8.67 3.56
CA GLY A 51 3.01 8.00 3.08
C GLY A 51 3.10 7.80 1.57
N ALA A 52 3.72 6.71 1.11
CA ALA A 52 3.82 6.38 -0.32
C ALA A 52 2.43 5.95 -0.85
N MET A 53 1.64 6.95 -1.25
CA MET A 53 0.24 6.84 -1.71
C MET A 53 -0.60 5.97 -0.76
N PRO A 54 -1.20 6.61 0.27
CA PRO A 54 -2.15 5.94 1.16
C PRO A 54 -3.31 5.34 0.36
N MET A 55 -3.50 4.03 0.47
CA MET A 55 -4.58 3.29 -0.20
C MET A 55 -5.79 3.10 0.71
N THR A 56 -5.54 2.94 2.01
CA THR A 56 -6.59 2.88 3.01
C THR A 56 -6.12 3.45 4.34
N MET A 57 -7.05 4.05 5.07
CA MET A 57 -6.84 4.57 6.42
C MET A 57 -7.92 4.01 7.33
N LEU A 58 -7.51 3.39 8.43
CA LEU A 58 -8.42 2.78 9.39
C LEU A 58 -8.07 3.23 10.80
N ARG A 59 -9.05 3.81 11.49
CA ARG A 59 -8.92 4.12 12.91
C ARG A 59 -9.08 2.85 13.73
N SER A 60 -8.24 2.68 14.75
CA SER A 60 -8.30 1.50 15.62
C SER A 60 -9.64 1.41 16.37
N PRO A 61 -10.12 0.20 16.70
CA PRO A 61 -11.41 -0.02 17.35
C PRO A 61 -11.36 0.18 18.87
N ASP A 62 -10.19 0.42 19.45
CA ASP A 62 -10.04 0.71 20.87
C ASP A 62 -10.70 2.05 21.26
N LYS A 63 -10.80 2.29 22.57
CA LYS A 63 -11.37 3.53 23.13
C LYS A 63 -10.35 4.36 23.91
N LEU A 64 -9.06 4.17 23.63
CA LEU A 64 -7.96 4.83 24.35
C LEU A 64 -7.61 6.21 23.76
N GLY A 65 -8.17 6.56 22.60
CA GLY A 65 -8.01 7.85 21.96
C GLY A 65 -8.88 8.95 22.59
N ARG A 66 -8.55 10.20 22.24
CA ARG A 66 -9.34 11.38 22.66
C ARG A 66 -10.82 11.23 22.31
N GLY A 67 -11.69 11.52 23.28
CA GLY A 67 -13.14 11.41 23.12
C GLY A 67 -13.66 9.96 23.05
N GLY A 68 -12.91 8.99 23.58
CA GLY A 68 -13.32 7.57 23.60
C GLY A 68 -13.26 6.89 22.22
N LYS A 69 -12.55 7.49 21.26
CA LYS A 69 -12.32 6.94 19.91
C LYS A 69 -11.03 6.10 19.89
N GLY A 70 -10.74 5.43 18.77
CA GLY A 70 -9.46 4.75 18.56
C GLY A 70 -8.26 5.67 18.76
N ARG A 71 -7.25 5.18 19.47
CA ARG A 71 -5.98 5.89 19.66
C ARG A 71 -5.14 5.94 18.38
N TYR A 72 -5.17 4.91 17.56
CA TYR A 72 -4.28 4.77 16.41
C TYR A 72 -5.00 5.00 15.08
N LEU A 73 -4.27 5.55 14.11
CA LEU A 73 -4.64 5.55 12.70
C LEU A 73 -3.66 4.65 11.96
N LEU A 74 -4.17 3.61 11.30
CA LEU A 74 -3.39 2.70 10.48
C LEU A 74 -3.53 3.10 9.03
N VAL A 75 -2.42 3.23 8.32
CA VAL A 75 -2.37 3.70 6.93
C VAL A 75 -1.64 2.65 6.09
N ALA A 76 -2.35 1.99 5.18
CA ALA A 76 -1.72 1.12 4.19
C ALA A 76 -1.19 1.97 3.04
N ASN A 77 0.11 1.84 2.77
CA ASN A 77 0.82 2.56 1.71
C ASN A 77 1.19 1.57 0.60
N SER A 78 1.00 2.01 -0.65
CA SER A 78 1.26 1.20 -1.84
C SER A 78 2.75 1.03 -2.19
N GLY A 79 3.63 1.87 -1.62
CA GLY A 79 5.03 1.94 -2.01
C GLY A 79 5.29 2.68 -3.32
N TYR A 80 4.25 3.28 -3.93
CA TYR A 80 4.31 4.18 -5.07
C TYR A 80 3.79 5.58 -4.68
N GLY A 81 4.12 6.62 -5.45
CA GLY A 81 3.84 8.02 -5.08
C GLY A 81 5.08 8.73 -4.53
N VAL A 82 4.92 9.56 -3.50
CA VAL A 82 6.04 10.29 -2.89
C VAL A 82 7.03 9.31 -2.25
N GLN A 83 8.26 9.29 -2.77
CA GLN A 83 9.35 8.44 -2.29
C GLN A 83 10.57 9.33 -2.00
N PHE A 84 11.28 9.06 -0.89
CA PHE A 84 12.56 9.73 -0.61
C PHE A 84 13.68 9.21 -1.49
N SER A 85 13.63 7.94 -1.88
CA SER A 85 14.59 7.32 -2.79
C SER A 85 13.92 6.19 -3.54
N GLN A 86 14.04 6.22 -4.86
CA GLN A 86 13.62 5.12 -5.72
C GLN A 86 14.53 3.89 -5.50
N ASP A 87 15.78 4.08 -5.12
CA ASP A 87 16.74 2.98 -4.96
C ASP A 87 16.48 2.14 -3.72
N THR A 88 16.01 2.77 -2.64
CA THR A 88 15.81 2.08 -1.35
C THR A 88 14.36 1.73 -1.06
N ASN A 89 13.38 2.42 -1.66
CA ASN A 89 11.97 2.34 -1.26
C ASN A 89 11.01 2.01 -2.40
N ARG A 90 11.50 1.69 -3.60
CA ARG A 90 10.63 1.38 -4.74
C ARG A 90 9.69 0.24 -4.43
N ALA A 91 8.39 0.49 -4.64
CA ALA A 91 7.32 -0.50 -4.45
C ALA A 91 7.26 -1.08 -3.02
N GLN A 92 7.85 -0.39 -2.05
CA GLN A 92 7.88 -0.84 -0.67
C GLN A 92 6.53 -0.57 0.00
N GLN A 93 5.69 -1.58 0.02
CA GLN A 93 4.40 -1.52 0.69
C GLN A 93 4.58 -1.55 2.20
N SER A 94 3.75 -0.80 2.91
CA SER A 94 3.82 -0.74 4.37
C SER A 94 2.46 -0.45 5.00
N ILE A 95 2.33 -0.78 6.28
CA ILE A 95 1.31 -0.23 7.16
C ILE A 95 2.00 0.67 8.16
N ALA A 96 1.73 1.97 8.09
CA ALA A 96 2.15 2.93 9.10
C ALA A 96 1.12 2.97 10.23
N VAL A 97 1.57 2.85 11.47
CA VAL A 97 0.76 2.96 12.68
C VAL A 97 1.04 4.31 13.32
N ILE A 98 0.07 5.21 13.26
CA ILE A 98 0.15 6.57 13.79
C ILE A 98 -0.54 6.62 15.15
N ASP A 99 0.18 6.98 16.21
CA ASP A 99 -0.41 7.28 17.52
C ASP A 99 -0.97 8.70 17.51
N LEU A 100 -2.31 8.82 17.51
CA LEU A 100 -3.00 10.11 17.50
C LEU A 100 -2.97 10.81 18.87
N ASN A 101 -2.57 10.09 19.93
CA ASN A 101 -2.44 10.64 21.27
C ASN A 101 -0.99 11.01 21.62
N ALA A 102 -0.03 10.77 20.72
CA ALA A 102 1.36 11.17 20.96
C ALA A 102 1.48 12.68 21.21
N THR A 103 2.43 13.04 22.07
CA THR A 103 2.69 14.43 22.50
C THR A 103 4.11 14.81 22.06
N PRO A 104 4.34 16.05 21.55
CA PRO A 104 3.37 17.13 21.39
C PRO A 104 2.37 16.95 20.24
N GLU A 105 2.69 16.09 19.27
CA GLU A 105 1.91 15.89 18.05
C GLU A 105 1.81 14.40 17.71
N PRO A 106 0.83 13.98 16.89
CA PRO A 106 0.74 12.62 16.37
C PRO A 106 2.04 12.16 15.70
N ARG A 107 2.37 10.88 15.86
CA ARG A 107 3.62 10.30 15.35
C ARG A 107 3.40 8.91 14.78
N VAL A 108 4.13 8.56 13.72
CA VAL A 108 4.27 7.16 13.30
C VAL A 108 5.12 6.46 14.35
N THR A 109 4.55 5.48 15.03
CA THR A 109 5.21 4.71 16.10
C THR A 109 5.66 3.33 15.63
N GLN A 110 5.16 2.86 14.49
CA GLN A 110 5.52 1.58 13.92
C GLN A 110 5.25 1.60 12.41
N ASN A 111 6.16 0.99 11.65
CA ASN A 111 5.91 0.60 10.26
C ASN A 111 6.00 -0.92 10.15
N VAL A 112 5.03 -1.53 9.48
CA VAL A 112 5.07 -2.95 9.10
C VAL A 112 5.29 -3.01 7.60
N TYR A 113 6.45 -3.51 7.17
CA TYR A 113 6.82 -3.55 5.77
C TYR A 113 6.48 -4.87 5.11
N PHE A 114 6.14 -4.81 3.83
CA PHE A 114 5.80 -5.96 2.99
C PHE A 114 6.75 -5.95 1.79
N PRO A 115 7.97 -6.49 1.93
CA PRO A 115 8.91 -6.55 0.82
C PRO A 115 8.43 -7.53 -0.24
N THR A 116 8.53 -7.15 -1.52
CA THR A 116 8.21 -8.01 -2.66
C THR A 116 8.81 -9.42 -2.47
N PRO A 117 8.02 -10.49 -2.64
CA PRO A 117 6.68 -10.54 -3.23
C PRO A 117 5.51 -10.24 -2.28
N GLN A 118 5.75 -9.87 -1.02
CA GLN A 118 4.66 -9.59 -0.09
C GLN A 118 3.92 -8.29 -0.43
N SER A 119 2.64 -8.22 -0.06
CA SER A 119 1.82 -7.03 -0.30
C SER A 119 0.78 -6.77 0.80
N ALA A 120 0.43 -5.49 0.95
CA ALA A 120 -0.64 -4.97 1.82
C ALA A 120 -1.52 -3.92 1.09
N ASN A 121 -1.51 -3.93 -0.24
CA ASN A 121 -1.88 -2.78 -1.08
C ASN A 121 -3.36 -2.34 -1.02
N VAL A 122 -4.30 -3.23 -0.65
CA VAL A 122 -5.72 -2.98 -0.92
C VAL A 122 -6.51 -2.60 0.33
N GLY A 123 -6.47 -3.42 1.38
CA GLY A 123 -7.41 -3.28 2.49
C GLY A 123 -6.87 -3.74 3.84
N LEU A 124 -7.39 -3.06 4.86
CA LEU A 124 -7.22 -3.36 6.28
C LEU A 124 -8.61 -3.46 6.92
N ALA A 125 -8.80 -4.41 7.84
CA ALA A 125 -10.01 -4.51 8.65
C ALA A 125 -9.68 -5.03 10.05
N PHE A 126 -10.45 -4.62 11.04
CA PHE A 126 -10.39 -5.20 12.39
C PHE A 126 -11.55 -6.16 12.60
N ALA A 127 -11.30 -7.21 13.38
CA ALA A 127 -12.39 -7.96 14.00
C ALA A 127 -13.23 -7.01 14.88
N PRO A 128 -14.56 -7.19 14.92
CA PRO A 128 -15.46 -6.28 15.62
C PRO A 128 -15.33 -6.36 17.15
N ALA A 129 -14.87 -7.49 17.67
CA ALA A 129 -14.70 -7.73 19.10
C ALA A 129 -13.22 -7.92 19.43
N ALA A 130 -12.83 -7.41 20.60
CA ALA A 130 -11.52 -7.68 21.18
C ALA A 130 -11.47 -9.11 21.75
N SER A 131 -10.27 -9.68 21.83
CA SER A 131 -9.95 -10.85 22.64
C SER A 131 -10.13 -10.54 24.13
N ALA A 132 -10.07 -11.57 24.98
CA ALA A 132 -10.16 -11.41 26.43
C ALA A 132 -9.06 -10.48 26.98
N GLU A 133 -7.91 -10.43 26.32
CA GLU A 133 -6.75 -9.60 26.65
C GLU A 133 -6.87 -8.16 26.11
N GLY A 134 -7.94 -7.85 25.36
CA GLY A 134 -8.19 -6.53 24.78
C GLY A 134 -7.46 -6.26 23.46
N SER A 135 -6.93 -7.30 22.82
CA SER A 135 -6.32 -7.21 21.49
C SER A 135 -7.33 -7.50 20.38
N PHE A 136 -7.10 -7.02 19.17
CA PHE A 136 -7.98 -7.20 18.02
C PHE A 136 -7.26 -8.01 16.94
N ALA A 137 -7.96 -8.94 16.29
CA ALA A 137 -7.46 -9.48 15.03
C ALA A 137 -7.54 -8.39 13.96
N MET A 138 -6.45 -8.20 13.22
CA MET A 138 -6.35 -7.26 12.11
C MET A 138 -6.08 -8.05 10.82
N TYR A 139 -6.96 -7.91 9.85
CA TYR A 139 -6.89 -8.58 8.55
C TYR A 139 -6.31 -7.63 7.52
N VAL A 140 -5.32 -8.11 6.77
CA VAL A 140 -4.62 -7.34 5.74
C VAL A 140 -4.63 -8.13 4.43
N SER A 141 -5.12 -7.51 3.36
CA SER A 141 -5.14 -8.14 2.04
C SER A 141 -3.73 -8.21 1.43
N GLY A 142 -3.24 -9.42 1.17
CA GLY A 142 -2.03 -9.69 0.39
C GLY A 142 -2.38 -9.95 -1.08
N GLY A 143 -2.52 -8.89 -1.86
CA GLY A 143 -2.97 -8.96 -3.26
C GLY A 143 -2.06 -9.79 -4.18
N PHE A 144 -0.74 -9.67 -4.07
CA PHE A 144 0.19 -10.47 -4.90
C PHE A 144 0.17 -11.96 -4.54
N GLU A 145 -0.10 -12.27 -3.28
CA GLU A 145 0.05 -13.62 -2.73
C GLU A 145 -1.27 -14.38 -2.65
N ASN A 146 -2.38 -13.72 -3.00
CA ASN A 146 -3.74 -14.18 -2.76
C ASN A 146 -3.92 -14.66 -1.31
N LYS A 147 -3.54 -13.82 -0.36
CA LYS A 147 -3.65 -14.10 1.08
C LYS A 147 -4.44 -13.03 1.81
N VAL A 148 -5.00 -13.40 2.95
CA VAL A 148 -5.38 -12.44 3.98
C VAL A 148 -4.52 -12.70 5.20
N TRP A 149 -3.56 -11.82 5.46
CA TRP A 149 -2.72 -11.87 6.65
C TRP A 149 -3.54 -11.52 7.88
N ILE A 150 -3.24 -12.18 8.99
CA ILE A 150 -3.90 -12.01 10.28
C ILE A 150 -2.84 -11.56 11.28
N PHE A 151 -2.90 -10.29 11.65
CA PHE A 151 -2.07 -9.70 12.69
C PHE A 151 -2.86 -9.61 13.98
N ARG A 152 -2.14 -9.60 15.11
CA ARG A 152 -2.67 -9.16 16.40
C ARG A 152 -2.42 -7.67 16.54
N PHE A 153 -3.45 -6.92 16.87
CA PHE A 153 -3.37 -5.50 17.21
C PHE A 153 -3.62 -5.30 18.70
N ASP A 154 -2.64 -4.77 19.41
CA ASP A 154 -2.68 -4.50 20.84
C ASP A 154 -2.43 -3.02 21.11
N PRO A 155 -3.47 -2.24 21.42
CA PRO A 155 -3.34 -0.78 21.57
C PRO A 155 -2.56 -0.37 22.82
N LYS A 156 -2.19 -1.32 23.69
CA LYS A 156 -1.38 -1.08 24.90
C LYS A 156 0.08 -1.54 24.72
N ALA A 157 0.38 -2.29 23.66
CA ALA A 157 1.75 -2.71 23.37
C ALA A 157 2.60 -1.55 22.85
N ALA A 158 3.91 -1.61 23.11
CA ALA A 158 4.86 -0.64 22.56
C ALA A 158 4.89 -0.64 21.01
N ALA A 159 4.76 -1.83 20.42
CA ALA A 159 4.52 -2.05 18.99
C ALA A 159 3.12 -2.66 18.84
N PRO A 160 2.10 -1.86 18.45
CA PRO A 160 0.71 -2.31 18.44
C PRO A 160 0.43 -3.46 17.48
N VAL A 161 1.11 -3.55 16.34
CA VAL A 161 0.87 -4.60 15.34
C VAL A 161 1.89 -5.73 15.49
N GLN A 162 1.41 -6.98 15.59
CA GLN A 162 2.24 -8.17 15.76
C GLN A 162 1.79 -9.33 14.85
N PRO A 163 2.72 -10.16 14.35
CA PRO A 163 4.18 -9.99 14.44
C PRO A 163 4.63 -8.77 13.62
N ALA A 164 5.60 -8.04 14.15
CA ALA A 164 6.21 -6.93 13.42
C ALA A 164 7.25 -7.47 12.42
N ALA A 165 7.46 -6.73 11.33
CA ALA A 165 8.63 -6.87 10.47
C ALA A 165 9.70 -5.89 10.99
N PRO A 166 10.87 -6.34 11.49
CA PRO A 166 11.87 -5.46 12.12
C PRO A 166 12.42 -4.35 11.21
N GLY A 167 12.23 -4.45 9.90
CA GLY A 167 12.61 -3.40 8.97
C GLY A 167 12.12 -3.61 7.54
N PRO A 168 12.53 -2.72 6.62
CA PRO A 168 11.95 -2.65 5.28
C PRO A 168 12.26 -3.85 4.36
N GLY A 169 13.35 -4.59 4.63
CA GLY A 169 13.72 -5.81 3.91
C GLY A 169 13.29 -7.11 4.58
N THR A 170 12.64 -7.04 5.75
CA THR A 170 12.26 -8.24 6.51
C THR A 170 10.84 -8.67 6.13
N LYS A 171 10.68 -9.95 5.80
CA LYS A 171 9.36 -10.51 5.48
C LYS A 171 8.50 -10.65 6.73
N VAL A 172 7.22 -10.36 6.60
CA VAL A 172 6.19 -10.66 7.58
C VAL A 172 5.98 -12.19 7.67
N THR A 173 5.86 -12.69 8.89
CA THR A 173 5.57 -14.11 9.22
C THR A 173 4.27 -14.26 10.02
N ALA A 174 3.24 -13.53 9.64
CA ALA A 174 1.92 -13.60 10.27
C ALA A 174 1.12 -14.85 9.81
N PRO A 175 0.20 -15.38 10.63
CA PRO A 175 -0.82 -16.30 10.15
C PRO A 175 -1.62 -15.72 8.98
N PHE A 176 -2.17 -16.56 8.11
CA PHE A 176 -2.96 -16.09 6.97
C PHE A 176 -4.04 -17.08 6.55
N PHE A 177 -5.08 -16.56 5.90
CA PHE A 177 -5.97 -17.34 5.05
C PHE A 177 -5.42 -17.34 3.63
N LEU A 178 -5.36 -18.53 3.01
CA LEU A 178 -5.09 -18.63 1.58
C LEU A 178 -6.41 -18.39 0.83
N ILE A 179 -6.41 -17.39 -0.04
CA ILE A 179 -7.49 -17.16 -0.99
C ILE A 179 -7.08 -17.90 -2.25
N SER A 180 -7.64 -19.10 -2.45
CA SER A 180 -7.42 -19.84 -3.68
C SER A 180 -8.75 -20.05 -4.36
N ASN A 181 -8.83 -19.65 -5.61
CA ASN A 181 -9.78 -20.23 -6.53
C ASN A 181 -9.00 -21.27 -7.35
N PRO A 182 -9.35 -22.57 -7.33
CA PRO A 182 -8.57 -23.63 -7.98
C PRO A 182 -8.29 -23.44 -9.48
N ARG A 183 -8.93 -22.45 -10.11
CA ARG A 183 -8.83 -22.12 -11.55
C ARG A 183 -8.20 -20.75 -11.83
N GLU A 184 -7.78 -20.02 -10.80
CA GLU A 184 -7.24 -18.68 -10.96
C GLU A 184 -5.74 -18.75 -11.24
N VAL A 185 -5.39 -18.39 -12.47
CA VAL A 185 -4.00 -18.23 -12.89
C VAL A 185 -3.66 -16.75 -12.69
N SER A 186 -2.71 -16.46 -11.80
CA SER A 186 -2.19 -15.10 -11.68
C SER A 186 -1.68 -14.65 -13.06
N PRO A 187 -2.17 -13.52 -13.61
CA PRO A 187 -1.56 -12.96 -14.81
C PRO A 187 -0.07 -12.79 -14.56
N LYS A 188 0.77 -13.30 -15.46
CA LYS A 188 2.24 -13.24 -15.31
C LYS A 188 2.75 -11.82 -15.00
N ASP A 189 1.99 -10.79 -15.39
CA ASP A 189 2.37 -9.39 -15.41
C ASP A 189 1.79 -8.47 -14.30
N TYR A 190 1.43 -8.94 -13.09
CA TYR A 190 0.79 -8.03 -12.12
C TYR A 190 1.67 -6.83 -11.69
N ASN A 191 3.00 -6.94 -11.77
CA ASN A 191 3.91 -5.80 -11.55
C ASN A 191 5.04 -5.66 -12.57
N ARG A 192 5.38 -6.75 -13.29
CA ARG A 192 6.08 -6.91 -14.59
C ARG A 192 6.00 -8.41 -14.93
N GLY A 193 5.80 -8.79 -16.18
CA GLY A 193 5.65 -10.19 -16.66
C GLY A 193 6.75 -11.15 -16.31
#